data_AF-A0A443ZGD3-F1
#
_entry.id   AF-A0A443ZGD3-F1
#
_cell.length_a   1.000
_cell.length_b   1.000
_cell.length_c   1.000
_cell.angle_alpha   90.00
_cell.angle_beta   90.00
_cell.angle_gamma   90.00
#
_symmetry.space_group_name_H-M   'P 1'
#
loop_
_entity.id
_entity.type
_entity.pdbx_description
1 polymer ?
#
loop_
_entity_poly.entity_id
_entity_poly.type
_entity_poly.pdbx_seq_one_letter_code
_entity_poly.pdbx_strand_id
1 'polypeptide(L)'
;MSVLRTSGFEKPRIPDLNEFNEVDIDQLGDGPLLAIIKYAGMQVGDLVAPRWVGAGPTGEVFDDIKARLPVLEEYLENGLVIKIENQKVCDAAGGWAFFSYTVVGAQELLRQFCYLGLHFTKFRSINLQLI
;
A
#
# COMPACT_ATOMS: atom_id res chain seq x y z
N MET A 1 -3.87 28.29 -18.79
CA MET A 1 -2.86 27.82 -17.83
C MET A 1 -3.59 27.18 -16.67
N SER A 2 -3.58 25.85 -16.57
CA SER A 2 -4.23 25.13 -15.47
C SER A 2 -3.31 25.13 -14.25
N VAL A 3 -3.77 25.72 -13.17
CA VAL A 3 -3.13 25.63 -11.85
C VAL A 3 -3.29 24.17 -11.40
N LEU A 4 -2.19 23.43 -11.33
CA LEU A 4 -2.18 22.10 -10.71
C LEU A 4 -2.59 22.25 -9.25
N ARG A 5 -3.87 22.01 -8.94
CA ARG A 5 -4.36 21.94 -7.57
C ARG A 5 -3.80 20.66 -6.95
N THR A 6 -2.73 20.79 -6.16
CA THR A 6 -2.25 19.74 -5.25
C THR A 6 -3.19 19.50 -4.06
N SER A 7 -4.28 20.26 -3.92
CA SER A 7 -5.25 20.13 -2.83
C SER A 7 -6.37 19.15 -3.19
N GLY A 8 -6.21 17.86 -2.89
CA GLY A 8 -7.30 16.88 -3.00
C GLY A 8 -6.88 15.42 -3.08
N PHE A 9 -5.60 15.14 -3.32
CA PHE A 9 -5.12 13.76 -3.39
C PHE A 9 -4.79 13.22 -2.01
N GLU A 10 -5.34 12.05 -1.72
CA GLU A 10 -5.20 11.38 -0.44
C GLU A 10 -4.16 10.27 -0.55
N LYS A 11 -3.49 10.01 0.57
CA LYS A 11 -2.62 8.85 0.73
C LYS A 11 -3.48 7.59 0.55
N PRO A 12 -3.06 6.62 -0.28
CA PRO A 12 -3.81 5.38 -0.39
C PRO A 12 -3.79 4.65 0.96
N ARG A 13 -4.81 3.84 1.23
CA ARG A 13 -4.97 3.12 2.49
C ARG A 13 -4.64 1.65 2.32
N ILE A 14 -3.94 1.06 3.28
CA ILE A 14 -3.77 -0.39 3.40
C ILE A 14 -4.44 -0.77 4.72
N PRO A 15 -5.64 -1.37 4.70
CA PRO A 15 -6.43 -1.61 5.92
C PRO A 15 -5.74 -2.54 6.93
N ASP A 16 -4.92 -3.47 6.44
CA ASP A 16 -4.27 -4.50 7.27
C ASP A 16 -2.98 -4.01 7.94
N LEU A 17 -2.68 -2.71 7.87
CA LEU A 17 -1.55 -2.13 8.60
C LEU A 17 -1.88 -1.97 10.08
N ASN A 18 -0.96 -2.39 10.93
CA ASN A 18 -0.99 -2.07 12.35
C ASN A 18 -0.58 -0.61 12.63
N GLU A 19 -0.57 -0.20 13.89
CA GLU A 19 -0.20 1.16 14.33
C GLU A 19 1.25 1.56 13.98
N PHE A 20 2.11 0.60 13.67
CA PHE A 20 3.50 0.80 13.26
C PHE A 20 3.68 0.78 11.74
N ASN A 21 2.59 0.73 10.96
CA ASN A 21 2.59 0.54 9.51
C ASN A 21 3.21 -0.81 9.09
N GLU A 22 3.00 -1.88 9.85
CA GLU A 22 3.46 -3.21 9.46
C GLU A 22 2.29 -4.06 8.96
N VAL A 23 2.57 -4.87 7.94
CA VAL A 23 1.70 -5.96 7.52
C VAL A 23 2.05 -7.20 8.35
N ASP A 24 1.08 -7.72 9.11
CA ASP A 24 1.21 -9.04 9.74
C ASP A 24 1.01 -10.12 8.68
N ILE A 25 2.12 -10.68 8.19
CA ILE A 25 2.12 -11.69 7.11
C ILE A 25 1.48 -13.00 7.60
N ASP A 26 1.63 -13.34 8.88
CA ASP A 26 1.00 -14.54 9.44
C ASP A 26 -0.52 -14.38 9.48
N GLN A 27 -1.00 -13.18 9.85
CA GLN A 27 -2.43 -12.85 9.81
C GLN A 27 -2.97 -12.74 8.38
N LEU A 28 -2.16 -12.28 7.43
CA LEU A 28 -2.53 -12.20 6.01
C LEU A 28 -2.81 -13.60 5.41
N GLY A 29 -2.11 -14.63 5.91
CA GLY A 29 -2.24 -16.00 5.44
C GLY A 29 -1.95 -16.13 3.94
N ASP A 30 -2.81 -16.86 3.21
CA ASP A 30 -2.69 -17.03 1.76
C ASP A 30 -3.40 -15.92 0.95
N GLY A 31 -4.01 -14.94 1.64
CA GLY A 31 -4.78 -13.86 1.02
C GLY A 31 -3.90 -12.78 0.38
N PRO A 32 -4.41 -12.04 -0.63
CA PRO A 32 -3.70 -10.88 -1.14
C PRO A 32 -3.75 -9.73 -0.13
N LEU A 33 -2.71 -8.89 -0.10
CA LEU A 33 -2.77 -7.62 0.63
C LEU A 33 -3.65 -6.64 -0.16
N LEU A 34 -4.59 -6.00 0.52
CA LEU A 34 -5.50 -5.04 -0.10
C LEU A 34 -5.00 -3.61 0.10
N ALA A 35 -4.99 -2.83 -0.98
CA ALA A 35 -4.77 -1.39 -0.94
C ALA A 35 -5.95 -0.66 -1.58
N ILE A 36 -6.36 0.46 -1.00
CA ILE A 36 -7.52 1.23 -1.41
C ILE A 36 -7.04 2.60 -1.88
N ILE A 37 -7.38 2.93 -3.12
CA ILE A 37 -7.15 4.24 -3.71
C ILE A 37 -8.46 5.01 -3.65
N LYS A 38 -8.47 6.12 -2.91
CA LYS A 38 -9.55 7.10 -2.87
C LYS A 38 -8.96 8.50 -2.90
N TYR A 39 -9.65 9.43 -3.54
CA TYR A 39 -9.26 10.83 -3.58
C TYR A 39 -10.47 11.73 -3.79
N ALA A 40 -10.37 12.97 -3.32
CA ALA A 40 -11.39 13.98 -3.53
C ALA A 40 -11.54 14.27 -5.03
N GLY A 41 -12.78 14.28 -5.52
CA GLY A 41 -13.08 14.51 -6.93
C GLY A 41 -12.88 13.28 -7.83
N MET A 42 -12.70 12.08 -7.27
CA MET A 42 -12.76 10.83 -8.02
C MET A 42 -14.05 10.75 -8.84
N GLN A 43 -13.92 10.49 -10.14
CA GLN A 43 -15.02 10.43 -11.10
C GLN A 43 -14.86 9.24 -12.05
N VAL A 44 -15.97 8.76 -12.59
CA VAL A 44 -15.97 7.68 -13.59
C VAL A 44 -15.12 8.06 -14.80
N GLY A 45 -14.28 7.13 -15.25
CA GLY A 45 -13.42 7.30 -16.42
C GLY A 45 -12.03 7.89 -16.11
N ASP A 46 -11.78 8.36 -14.88
CA ASP A 46 -10.42 8.65 -14.44
C ASP A 46 -9.54 7.41 -14.63
N LEU A 47 -8.33 7.58 -15.17
CA LEU A 47 -7.37 6.50 -15.32
C LEU A 47 -6.36 6.55 -14.18
N VAL A 48 -6.35 5.52 -13.36
CA VAL A 48 -5.46 5.40 -12.19
C VAL A 48 -4.35 4.38 -12.48
N ALA A 49 -3.11 4.73 -12.18
CA ALA A 49 -1.95 3.84 -12.30
C ALA A 49 -1.37 3.55 -10.90
N PRO A 50 -1.70 2.39 -10.30
CA PRO A 50 -1.10 1.95 -9.04
C PRO A 50 0.36 1.55 -9.20
N ARG A 51 1.16 1.78 -8.15
CA ARG A 51 2.56 1.38 -8.07
C ARG A 51 2.88 0.82 -6.69
N TRP A 52 3.57 -0.30 -6.66
CA TRP A 52 4.06 -0.98 -5.46
C TRP A 52 5.57 -1.15 -5.59
N VAL A 53 6.33 -0.39 -4.81
CA VAL A 53 7.79 -0.32 -4.91
C VAL A 53 8.42 -0.50 -3.54
N GLY A 54 9.51 -1.25 -3.46
CA GLY A 54 10.12 -1.53 -2.18
C GLY A 54 11.40 -2.33 -2.29
N ALA A 55 11.84 -2.83 -1.13
CA ALA A 55 12.96 -3.73 -1.04
C ALA A 55 12.71 -4.78 0.04
N GLY A 56 13.15 -6.01 -0.21
CA GLY A 56 13.17 -7.06 0.80
C GLY A 56 14.33 -6.89 1.80
N PRO A 57 14.46 -7.81 2.78
CA PRO A 57 15.37 -7.67 3.91
C PRO A 57 16.85 -7.60 3.53
N THR A 58 17.23 -8.12 2.35
CA THR A 58 18.62 -8.09 1.87
C THR A 58 18.91 -6.93 0.91
N GLY A 59 17.93 -6.07 0.67
CA GLY A 59 18.03 -4.91 -0.23
C GLY A 59 17.66 -5.21 -1.68
N GLU A 60 17.12 -6.39 -1.97
CA GLU A 60 16.56 -6.76 -3.27
C GLU A 60 15.35 -5.87 -3.58
N VAL A 61 15.46 -5.09 -4.66
CA VAL A 61 14.43 -4.11 -5.03
C VAL A 61 13.35 -4.73 -5.91
N PHE A 62 12.12 -4.26 -5.73
CA PHE A 62 11.01 -4.53 -6.63
C PHE A 62 10.26 -3.24 -6.97
N ASP A 63 9.67 -3.19 -8.17
CA ASP A 63 8.88 -2.06 -8.66
C ASP A 63 7.76 -2.61 -9.56
N ASP A 64 6.60 -2.88 -8.97
CA ASP A 64 5.41 -3.36 -9.66
C ASP A 64 4.50 -2.18 -10.02
N ILE A 65 4.55 -1.81 -11.30
CA ILE A 65 3.65 -0.83 -11.91
C ILE A 65 2.48 -1.60 -12.52
N LYS A 66 1.27 -1.36 -12.00
CA LYS A 66 0.05 -1.98 -12.54
C LYS A 66 -0.43 -1.25 -13.80
N ALA A 67 -1.27 -1.94 -14.58
CA ALA A 67 -1.97 -1.33 -15.70
C ALA A 67 -2.81 -0.12 -15.26
N ARG A 68 -3.10 0.78 -16.19
CA ARG A 68 -4.05 1.88 -15.94
C ARG A 68 -5.45 1.30 -15.78
N LEU A 69 -6.06 1.55 -14.63
CA LEU A 69 -7.39 1.07 -14.29
C LEU A 69 -8.37 2.23 -14.41
N PRO A 70 -9.47 2.08 -15.15
CA PRO A 70 -10.53 3.08 -15.17
C PRO A 70 -11.28 3.08 -13.83
N VAL A 71 -11.59 4.26 -13.33
CA VAL A 71 -12.55 4.41 -12.23
C VAL A 71 -13.94 4.09 -12.74
N LEU A 72 -14.62 3.16 -12.08
CA LEU A 72 -16.01 2.78 -12.31
C LEU A 72 -16.92 3.37 -11.23
N GLU A 73 -18.23 3.41 -11.50
CA GLU A 73 -19.25 3.96 -10.59
C GLU A 73 -19.16 3.33 -9.19
N GLU A 74 -18.93 2.02 -9.12
CA GLU A 74 -18.80 1.26 -7.86
C GLU A 74 -17.63 1.70 -6.96
N TYR A 75 -16.62 2.39 -7.51
CA TYR A 75 -15.47 2.90 -6.74
C TYR A 75 -15.72 4.31 -6.18
N LEU A 76 -16.79 4.98 -6.61
CA LEU A 76 -17.07 6.36 -6.19
C LEU A 76 -17.44 6.49 -4.71
N GLU A 77 -17.90 5.42 -4.07
CA GLU A 77 -18.17 5.42 -2.63
C GLU A 77 -16.92 4.98 -1.86
N ASN A 78 -16.43 3.76 -2.13
CA ASN A 78 -15.45 3.09 -1.27
C ASN A 78 -14.00 3.14 -1.80
N GLY A 79 -13.79 3.62 -3.03
CA GLY A 79 -12.49 3.65 -3.69
C GLY A 79 -12.18 2.40 -4.50
N LEU A 80 -11.10 2.49 -5.27
CA LEU A 80 -10.59 1.40 -6.11
C LEU A 80 -9.72 0.47 -5.27
N VAL A 81 -10.11 -0.81 -5.18
CA VAL A 81 -9.35 -1.83 -4.46
C VAL A 81 -8.30 -2.46 -5.38
N ILE A 82 -7.05 -2.39 -4.96
CA ILE A 82 -5.91 -3.03 -5.59
C ILE A 82 -5.51 -4.24 -4.75
N LYS A 83 -5.38 -5.38 -5.42
CA LYS A 83 -4.88 -6.62 -4.84
C LYS A 83 -3.39 -6.73 -5.12
N ILE A 84 -2.57 -6.72 -4.08
CA ILE A 84 -1.16 -7.06 -4.14
C ILE A 84 -1.07 -8.56 -3.87
N GLU A 85 -0.50 -9.31 -4.82
CA GLU A 85 -0.38 -10.76 -4.73
C GLU A 85 0.38 -11.16 -3.46
N ASN A 86 -0.15 -12.15 -2.75
CA ASN A 86 0.44 -12.65 -1.49
C ASN A 86 1.92 -12.97 -1.65
N GLN A 87 2.28 -13.68 -2.73
CA GLN A 87 3.67 -14.06 -3.02
C GLN A 87 4.60 -12.83 -3.03
N LYS A 88 4.18 -11.70 -3.60
CA LYS A 88 5.00 -10.47 -3.64
C LYS A 88 5.21 -9.85 -2.26
N VAL A 89 4.25 -10.02 -1.36
CA VAL A 89 4.36 -9.57 0.03
C VAL A 89 5.30 -10.49 0.80
N CYS A 90 5.10 -11.80 0.66
CA CYS A 90 5.87 -12.84 1.34
C CYS A 90 7.33 -12.89 0.88
N ASP A 91 7.60 -12.71 -0.42
CA ASP A 91 8.96 -12.67 -0.98
C ASP A 91 9.80 -11.53 -0.40
N ALA A 92 9.16 -10.45 0.05
CA ALA A 92 9.80 -9.30 0.65
C ALA A 92 9.61 -9.23 2.17
N ALA A 93 9.26 -10.34 2.83
CA ALA A 93 9.11 -10.42 4.28
C ALA A 93 10.41 -10.03 5.01
N GLY A 94 10.29 -9.15 6.02
CA GLY A 94 11.41 -8.48 6.68
C GLY A 94 11.91 -7.22 5.96
N GLY A 95 11.28 -6.85 4.84
CA GLY A 95 11.57 -5.65 4.07
C GLY A 95 10.57 -4.52 4.30
N TRP A 96 10.49 -3.64 3.31
CA TRP A 96 9.59 -2.47 3.30
C TRP A 96 9.06 -2.18 1.89
N ALA A 97 7.96 -1.45 1.83
CA ALA A 97 7.34 -1.03 0.58
C ALA A 97 6.64 0.32 0.70
N PHE A 98 6.48 0.98 -0.44
CA PHE A 98 5.55 2.07 -0.67
C PHE A 98 4.48 1.63 -1.67
N PHE A 99 3.23 1.88 -1.31
CA PHE A 99 2.12 1.90 -2.25
C PHE A 99 1.78 3.33 -2.65
N SER A 100 1.73 3.61 -3.95
CA SER A 100 1.34 4.90 -4.50
C SER A 100 0.45 4.74 -5.72
N TYR A 101 -0.11 5.85 -6.19
CA TYR A 101 -0.85 5.88 -7.44
C TYR A 101 -0.69 7.22 -8.13
N THR A 102 -0.97 7.22 -9.43
CA THR A 102 -1.04 8.43 -10.27
C THR A 102 -2.38 8.43 -10.99
N VAL A 103 -3.08 9.57 -11.01
CA VAL A 103 -4.20 9.79 -11.92
C VAL A 103 -3.65 10.36 -13.23
N VAL A 104 -4.02 9.82 -14.39
CA VAL A 104 -3.51 10.30 -15.69
C VAL A 104 -3.80 11.80 -15.85
N GLY A 105 -2.76 12.57 -16.14
CA GLY A 105 -2.83 14.04 -16.20
C GLY A 105 -2.52 14.74 -14.87
N ALA A 106 -2.30 14.00 -13.79
CA ALA A 106 -1.77 14.47 -12.52
C ALA A 106 -0.32 14.01 -12.30
N GLN A 107 0.37 14.61 -11.33
CA GLN A 107 1.67 14.12 -10.85
C GLN A 107 1.49 12.90 -9.94
N GLU A 108 2.58 12.20 -9.64
CA GLU A 108 2.57 11.12 -8.66
C GLU A 108 2.14 11.64 -7.29
N LEU A 109 1.30 10.86 -6.61
CA LEU A 109 0.58 11.30 -5.42
C LEU A 109 1.24 10.77 -4.14
N LEU A 110 0.63 11.10 -2.99
CA LEU A 110 1.08 10.66 -1.68
C LEU A 110 1.22 9.13 -1.61
N ARG A 111 2.18 8.64 -0.83
CA ARG A 111 2.54 7.22 -0.76
C ARG A 111 2.28 6.66 0.63
N GLN A 112 1.79 5.42 0.69
CA GLN A 112 1.69 4.64 1.93
C GLN A 112 2.90 3.75 2.10
N PHE A 113 3.72 4.11 3.09
CA PHE A 113 4.80 3.27 3.57
C PHE A 113 4.25 2.11 4.40
N CYS A 114 4.90 0.95 4.30
CA CYS A 114 4.69 -0.16 5.20
C CYS A 114 5.93 -1.05 5.32
N TYR A 115 6.11 -1.64 6.50
CA TYR A 115 7.00 -2.78 6.71
C TYR A 115 6.26 -4.07 6.36
N LEU A 116 6.99 -5.04 5.80
CA LEU A 116 6.43 -6.34 5.42
C LEU A 116 6.86 -7.36 6.47
N GLY A 117 5.93 -7.78 7.32
CA GLY A 117 6.21 -8.59 8.50
C GLY A 117 6.43 -7.76 9.77
N LEU A 118 6.19 -8.39 10.92
CA LEU A 118 6.28 -7.76 12.22
C LEU A 118 7.73 -7.60 12.68
N HIS A 119 8.18 -6.36 12.88
CA HIS A 119 9.50 -6.05 13.42
C HIS A 119 9.46 -5.82 14.94
N PHE A 120 8.32 -5.41 15.49
CA PHE A 120 8.21 -5.00 16.90
C PHE A 120 7.60 -6.03 17.86
N THR A 121 7.29 -7.26 17.42
CA THR A 121 6.61 -8.28 18.27
C THR A 121 7.54 -9.27 18.97
N LYS A 122 8.82 -9.42 18.57
CA LYS A 122 9.73 -10.42 19.19
C LYS A 122 10.34 -10.05 20.55
N PHE A 123 10.20 -8.82 21.02
CA PHE A 123 10.86 -8.37 22.27
C PHE A 123 10.04 -8.51 23.57
N ARG A 124 8.78 -8.95 23.52
CA ARG A 124 7.92 -9.01 24.72
C ARG A 124 7.90 -10.34 25.49
N SER A 125 8.69 -11.35 25.10
CA SER A 125 8.68 -12.67 25.77
C SER A 125 9.92 -13.02 26.60
N ILE A 126 10.82 -12.08 26.92
CA ILE A 126 11.85 -12.33 27.94
C ILE A 126 11.25 -11.98 29.30
N ASN A 127 10.47 -12.93 29.83
CA ASN A 127 9.95 -12.83 31.19
C ASN A 127 11.10 -13.03 32.17
N LEU A 128 11.25 -12.05 33.07
CA LEU A 128 12.14 -12.09 34.21
C LEU A 128 11.77 -13.27 35.12
N GLN A 129 12.59 -14.33 35.10
CA GLN A 129 12.73 -15.23 36.24
C GLN A 129 14.20 -15.20 36.63
N LEU A 130 14.54 -14.32 37.58
CA LEU A 130 15.71 -14.41 38.45
C LEU A 130 15.60 -13.23 39.43
N ILE A 131 14.80 -13.39 40.48
CA ILE A 131 15.14 -13.09 41.90
C ILE A 131 14.28 -13.99 42.77
#